data_AF-I1BJT6-F1
#
_entry.id   AF-I1BJT6-F1
#
_cell.length_a   1.000
_cell.length_b   1.000
_cell.length_c   1.000
_cell.angle_alpha   90.00
_cell.angle_beta   90.00
_cell.angle_gamma   90.00
#
_symmetry.space_group_name_H-M   'P 1'
#
loop_
_entity.id
_entity.type
_entity.pdbx_description
1 polymer ?
#
loop_
_entity_poly.entity_id
_entity_poly.type
_entity_poly.pdbx_seq_one_letter_code
_entity_poly.pdbx_strand_id
1 'polypeptide(L)'
;MKERFIADNGLLAQIACEQASVRQSDEVDLVCDQEKAYDRVHPTYLRAVLHRFHFPTVFVDSILGLFYGTSMRVNVNDYLL
;
A
#
# COMPACT_ATOMS: atom_id res chain seq x y z
N MET A 1 -2.21 13.24 0.89
CA MET A 1 -1.47 12.24 1.69
C MET A 1 -0.05 12.76 1.93
N LYS A 2 0.05 13.93 2.56
CA LYS A 2 1.30 14.55 3.01
C LYS A 2 1.28 14.46 4.54
N GLU A 3 2.40 14.06 5.13
CA GLU A 3 2.71 14.21 6.57
C GLU A 3 2.00 13.28 7.57
N ARG A 4 1.93 11.98 7.32
CA ARG A 4 1.65 11.01 8.41
C ARG A 4 2.88 10.13 8.60
N PHE A 5 3.55 10.29 9.73
CA PHE A 5 4.71 9.48 10.07
C PHE A 5 4.25 8.12 10.59
N ILE A 6 5.01 7.07 10.33
CA ILE A 6 4.59 5.71 10.72
C ILE A 6 4.42 5.58 12.24
N ALA A 7 5.19 6.34 13.03
CA ALA A 7 5.04 6.35 14.47
C ALA A 7 3.72 6.97 14.96
N ASP A 8 3.02 7.75 14.13
CA ASP A 8 1.71 8.31 14.49
C ASP A 8 0.67 7.19 14.69
N ASN A 9 0.79 6.09 13.94
CA ASN A 9 -0.08 4.92 14.12
C ASN A 9 0.21 4.22 15.47
N GLY A 10 1.47 4.15 15.87
CA GLY A 10 1.87 3.61 17.17
C GLY A 10 1.38 4.49 18.33
N LEU A 11 1.49 5.81 18.20
CA LEU A 11 0.99 6.77 19.18
C LEU A 11 -0.54 6.67 19.32
N LEU A 12 -1.27 6.55 18.21
CA LEU A 12 -2.72 6.38 18.23
C LEU A 12 -3.14 5.09 18.94
N ALA A 13 -2.44 3.98 18.68
CA ALA A 13 -2.68 2.72 19.36
C ALA A 13 -2.48 2.85 20.89
N GLN A 14 -1.40 3.54 21.30
CA GLN A 14 -1.13 3.78 22.72
C GLN A 14 -2.24 4.61 23.37
N ILE A 15 -2.66 5.71 22.75
CA ILE A 15 -3.75 6.55 23.26
C ILE A 15 -5.06 5.75 23.37
N ALA A 16 -5.36 4.91 22.39
CA ALA A 16 -6.55 4.04 22.41
C ALA A 16 -6.52 3.07 23.61
N CYS A 17 -5.38 2.42 23.85
CA CYS A 17 -5.17 1.55 25.02
C CYS A 17 -5.31 2.30 26.36
N GLU A 18 -4.76 3.51 26.47
CA GLU A 18 -4.88 4.34 27.66
C GLU A 18 -6.35 4.73 27.93
N GLN A 19 -7.09 5.12 26.88
CA GLN A 19 -8.52 5.46 26.99
C GLN A 19 -9.38 4.25 27.36
N ALA A 20 -9.13 3.08 26.75
CA ALA A 20 -9.83 1.85 27.09
C ALA A 20 -9.62 1.46 28.56
N SER A 21 -8.38 1.63 29.06
CA SER A 21 -8.03 1.37 30.45
C SER A 21 -8.78 2.29 31.42
N VAL A 22 -8.84 3.60 31.12
CA VAL A 22 -9.59 4.57 31.94
C VAL A 22 -11.09 4.28 31.95
N ARG A 23 -11.64 3.80 30.83
CA ARG A 23 -13.07 3.54 30.67
C ARG A 23 -13.51 2.13 31.10
N GLN A 24 -12.56 1.27 31.48
CA GLN A 24 -12.81 -0.16 31.69
C GLN A 24 -13.53 -0.80 30.49
N SER A 25 -13.09 -0.43 29.28
CA SER A 25 -13.69 -0.91 28.04
C SER A 25 -13.22 -2.31 27.71
N ASP A 26 -14.14 -3.19 27.32
CA ASP A 26 -13.86 -4.54 26.80
C ASP A 26 -13.73 -4.55 25.26
N GLU A 27 -13.67 -3.38 24.64
CA GLU A 27 -13.53 -3.24 23.19
C GLU A 27 -12.14 -3.66 22.70
N VAL A 28 -12.09 -4.16 21.46
CA VAL A 28 -10.86 -4.57 20.80
C VAL A 28 -10.49 -3.54 19.74
N ASP A 29 -9.28 -2.99 19.85
CA ASP A 29 -8.69 -2.15 18.81
C ASP A 29 -7.74 -2.96 17.92
N LEU A 30 -7.70 -2.63 16.63
CA LEU A 30 -6.90 -3.33 15.62
C LEU A 30 -6.14 -2.31 14.76
N VAL A 31 -4.83 -2.26 14.95
CA VAL A 31 -3.92 -1.51 14.08
C VAL A 31 -3.25 -2.46 13.11
N CYS A 32 -3.59 -2.33 11.83
CA CYS A 32 -2.95 -3.08 10.76
C CYS A 32 -1.97 -2.19 10.01
N ASP A 33 -0.73 -2.65 9.88
CA ASP A 33 0.23 -2.11 8.93
C ASP A 33 0.38 -3.10 7.75
N GLN A 34 0.38 -2.57 6.53
CA GLN A 34 0.61 -3.37 5.33
C GLN A 34 2.01 -3.11 4.81
N GLU A 35 2.93 -4.01 5.15
CA GLU A 35 4.31 -3.95 4.71
C GLU A 35 4.37 -3.89 3.17
N LYS A 36 4.96 -2.81 2.65
CA LYS A 36 5.18 -2.61 1.21
C LYS A 36 3.89 -2.75 0.37
N ALA A 37 2.79 -2.16 0.86
CA ALA A 37 1.48 -2.25 0.21
C ALA A 37 1.50 -1.93 -1.30
N TYR A 38 2.30 -0.94 -1.72
CA TYR A 38 2.45 -0.57 -3.13
C TYR A 38 3.24 -1.59 -3.95
N ASP A 39 4.29 -2.21 -3.38
CA ASP A 39 5.11 -3.20 -4.09
C ASP A 39 4.35 -4.53 -4.29
N ARG A 40 3.41 -4.84 -3.40
CA ARG A 40 2.69 -6.11 -3.36
C ARG A 40 1.33 -6.07 -4.06
N VAL A 41 1.03 -5.03 -4.83
CA VAL A 41 -0.21 -4.96 -5.61
C VAL A 41 -0.18 -6.03 -6.71
N HIS A 42 -1.21 -6.88 -6.77
CA HIS A 42 -1.32 -7.92 -7.80
C HIS A 42 -1.91 -7.36 -9.11
N PRO A 43 -1.29 -7.58 -10.27
CA PRO A 43 -1.71 -6.95 -11.53
C PRO A 43 -3.14 -7.31 -11.95
N THR A 44 -3.54 -8.58 -11.75
CA THR A 44 -4.92 -9.01 -12.06
C THR A 44 -5.96 -8.33 -11.18
N TYR A 45 -5.64 -8.09 -9.92
CA TYR A 45 -6.56 -7.42 -8.99
C TYR A 45 -6.66 -5.94 -9.33
N LEU A 46 -5.54 -5.27 -9.59
CA LEU A 46 -5.51 -3.89 -10.04
C LEU A 46 -6.32 -3.69 -11.32
N ARG A 47 -6.16 -4.59 -12.31
CA ARG A 47 -6.96 -4.60 -13.55
C ARG A 47 -8.46 -4.66 -13.25
N ALA A 48 -8.89 -5.60 -12.42
CA ALA A 48 -10.29 -5.80 -12.07
C ALA A 48 -10.89 -4.57 -11.36
N VAL A 49 -10.13 -3.97 -10.43
CA VAL A 49 -10.53 -2.74 -9.72
C VAL A 49 -10.70 -1.58 -10.70
N LEU A 50 -9.71 -1.31 -11.57
CA LEU A 50 -9.79 -0.20 -12.51
C LEU A 50 -10.98 -0.36 -13.48
N HIS A 51 -11.25 -1.57 -13.97
CA HIS A 51 -12.46 -1.80 -14.77
C HIS A 51 -13.75 -1.62 -13.98
N ARG A 52 -13.79 -2.03 -12.69
CA ARG A 52 -14.95 -1.83 -11.82
C ARG A 52 -15.28 -0.35 -11.60
N PHE A 53 -14.27 0.52 -11.67
CA PHE A 53 -14.40 1.98 -11.63
C PHE A 53 -14.56 2.63 -13.03
N HIS A 54 -14.79 1.82 -14.07
CA HIS A 54 -15.07 2.26 -15.44
C HIS A 54 -13.91 3.00 -16.13
N PHE A 55 -12.66 2.72 -15.72
CA PHE A 55 -11.51 3.22 -16.47
C PHE A 55 -11.44 2.56 -17.86
N PRO A 56 -11.11 3.32 -18.93
CA PRO A 56 -10.99 2.78 -20.28
C PRO A 56 -9.92 1.69 -20.37
N THR A 57 -10.16 0.64 -21.15
CA THR A 57 -9.22 -0.49 -21.32
C THR A 57 -7.83 -0.04 -21.76
N VAL A 58 -7.75 0.92 -22.69
CA VAL A 58 -6.47 1.49 -23.16
C VAL A 58 -5.67 2.12 -22.00
N PHE A 59 -6.35 2.81 -21.09
CA PHE A 59 -5.72 3.38 -19.90
C PHE A 59 -5.25 2.28 -18.95
N VAL A 60 -6.09 1.27 -18.68
CA VAL A 60 -5.74 0.14 -17.81
C VAL A 60 -4.53 -0.62 -18.33
N ASP A 61 -4.49 -0.94 -19.61
CA ASP A 61 -3.36 -1.65 -20.22
C ASP A 61 -2.08 -0.81 -20.18
N SER A 62 -2.18 0.51 -20.37
CA SER A 62 -1.03 1.42 -20.24
C SER A 62 -0.45 1.42 -18.82
N ILE A 63 -1.32 1.47 -17.80
CA ILE A 63 -0.91 1.45 -16.40
C ILE A 63 -0.25 0.11 -16.03
N LEU A 64 -0.82 -1.01 -16.47
CA LEU A 64 -0.25 -2.33 -16.19
C LEU A 64 1.08 -2.54 -16.94
N GLY A 65 1.19 -2.06 -18.17
CA GLY A 65 2.44 -2.07 -18.93
C GLY A 65 3.53 -1.27 -18.22
N LEU A 66 3.20 -0.09 -17.70
CA LEU A 66 4.14 0.76 -16.96
C LEU A 66 4.64 0.06 -15.68
N PHE A 67 3.74 -0.43 -14.84
CA PHE A 67 4.12 -0.97 -13.53
C PHE A 67 4.68 -2.39 -13.56
N TYR A 68 4.21 -3.24 -14.49
CA TYR A 68 4.54 -4.67 -14.50
C TYR A 68 5.27 -5.13 -15.77
N GLY A 69 5.37 -4.28 -16.80
CA GLY A 69 6.14 -4.57 -18.01
C GLY A 69 7.58 -4.04 -17.97
N THR A 70 7.94 -3.28 -16.94
CA THR A 70 9.28 -2.69 -16.81
C THR A 70 10.28 -3.72 -16.29
N SER A 71 11.37 -3.91 -17.02
CA SER A 71 12.54 -4.67 -16.56
C SER A 71 13.64 -3.68 -16.19
N MET A 72 14.05 -3.68 -14.93
CA MET A 72 15.21 -2.90 -14.49
C MET A 72 16.49 -3.68 -14.79
N ARG A 73 17.47 -3.00 -15.38
CA ARG A 73 18.83 -3.53 -15.56
C ARG A 73 19.82 -2.63 -14.85
N VAL A 74 20.86 -3.22 -14.28
CA VAL A 74 21.96 -2.47 -13.65
C VAL A 74 23.16 -2.53 -14.57
N ASN A 75 23.72 -1.38 -14.94
CA ASN A 75 25.00 -1.33 -15.64
C ASN A 75 26.14 -1.38 -14.61
N VAL A 76 26.97 -2.42 -14.69
CA VAL A 76 28.22 -2.53 -13.92
C VAL A 76 29.38 -2.68 -14.88
N ASN A 77 30.23 -1.65 -14.98
CA ASN A 77 31.41 -1.62 -15.86
C ASN A 77 31.09 -2.00 -17.32
N ASP A 78 30.01 -1.45 -17.88
CA ASP A 78 29.49 -1.70 -19.23
C ASP A 78 28.82 -3.07 -19.45
N TYR A 79 28.62 -3.85 -18.38
CA TYR A 79 27.81 -5.05 -18.42
C TYR A 79 26.41 -4.76 -17.86
N LEU A 80 25.39 -5.00 -18.69
CA LEU A 80 23.99 -4.92 -18.26
C LEU A 80 23.60 -6.25 -17.58
N LEU A 81 23.34 -6.18 -16.27
CA LEU A 81 22.78 -7.24 -15.43
C LEU A 81 21.26 -7.10 -15.33
#